data_AF-A0A8J2SG39-F1
#
_entry.id   AF-A0A8J2SG39-F1
#
_cell.length_a   1.000
_cell.length_b   1.000
_cell.length_c   1.000
_cell.angle_alpha   90.00
_cell.angle_beta   90.00
_cell.angle_gamma   90.00
#
_symmetry.space_group_name_H-M   'P 1'
#
loop_
_entity.id
_entity.type
_entity.pdbx_description
1 polymer ?
#
loop_
_entity_poly.entity_id
_entity_poly.type
_entity_poly.pdbx_seq_one_letter_code
_entity_poly.pdbx_strand_id
1 'polypeptide(L)'
;MLVLRLACVVASSAALAAKRARAGFAQPPPADDRRARRLARVWPAGAKVDAPAAPTWDELSQLCGDAVAARTAAADASVVFWRDAAHWCPYCQSFEIVLGERRIDHVVRCVPLRCYGEKPAEFVDVAGADATLPVLIVDGRVRFPSPEHPPVSFDYAFSAIERELATAYGVWLVDGRRRGIRERFHAALDALEATLSDGRHFFGGTRPSCEDATMAPTLERAAAVAAYFKGDATVAGGRVRSDDELAVRGIDAAPRHPLLQAWAERFAERGHWRRADWYTHAHSLPVQLGGQSFDSFEIRDLVDGAWILDDGLEDSTTRRRQAAALLARNTDAIARFAARGCRKPTKRERDRTTAPLADADVVDVPEAALPAIDALVRLVAARLLAEDDTTRASVDAAAATAARSVPVAPAHAAMAYLRDRVGVPRDADHPVAHELRCGLNWMCK
;
A
#
# COMPACT_ATOMS: atom_id res chain seq x y z
N MET A 1 -4.07 0.56 -25.08
CA MET A 1 -5.35 -0.21 -25.00
C MET A 1 -5.34 -1.43 -24.06
N LEU A 2 -4.20 -1.87 -23.47
CA LEU A 2 -4.17 -3.04 -22.58
C LEU A 2 -4.10 -2.71 -21.07
N VAL A 3 -3.79 -1.47 -20.69
CA VAL A 3 -3.83 -1.08 -19.27
C VAL A 3 -5.26 -0.77 -18.80
N LEU A 4 -6.14 -0.38 -19.73
CA LEU A 4 -7.61 -0.50 -19.58
C LEU A 4 -8.08 -1.97 -19.50
N ARG A 5 -7.28 -2.95 -19.94
CA ARG A 5 -7.60 -4.38 -19.76
C ARG A 5 -7.19 -4.94 -18.40
N LEU A 6 -6.27 -4.32 -17.65
CA LEU A 6 -6.16 -4.65 -16.22
C LEU A 6 -7.41 -4.20 -15.44
N ALA A 7 -8.08 -3.12 -15.88
CA ALA A 7 -9.38 -2.71 -15.35
C ALA A 7 -10.56 -3.55 -15.88
N CYS A 8 -10.48 -4.12 -17.10
CA CYS A 8 -11.55 -4.95 -17.69
C CYS A 8 -11.43 -6.48 -17.46
N VAL A 9 -10.31 -7.01 -16.95
CA VAL A 9 -10.20 -8.47 -16.64
C VAL A 9 -11.07 -8.89 -15.44
N VAL A 10 -11.64 -7.94 -14.71
CA VAL A 10 -12.64 -8.18 -13.64
C VAL A 10 -14.01 -8.60 -14.20
N ALA A 11 -14.29 -8.40 -15.50
CA ALA A 11 -15.62 -8.67 -16.07
C ALA A 11 -15.77 -10.04 -16.78
N SER A 12 -14.74 -10.90 -16.83
CA SER A 12 -14.86 -12.25 -17.44
C SER A 12 -14.29 -13.39 -16.59
N SER A 13 -13.81 -13.09 -15.38
CA SER A 13 -13.26 -14.05 -14.42
C SER A 13 -14.32 -14.74 -13.55
N ALA A 14 -15.57 -14.23 -13.53
CA ALA A 14 -16.69 -14.85 -12.81
C ALA A 14 -17.09 -16.23 -13.36
N ALA A 15 -16.91 -16.47 -14.66
CA ALA A 15 -17.26 -17.75 -15.30
C ALA A 15 -16.17 -18.84 -15.14
N LEU A 16 -14.92 -18.45 -14.87
CA LEU A 16 -13.80 -19.40 -14.72
C LEU A 16 -13.54 -19.79 -13.25
N ALA A 17 -13.85 -18.88 -12.30
CA ALA A 17 -13.74 -19.14 -10.86
C ALA A 17 -14.69 -20.27 -10.39
N ALA A 18 -15.86 -20.42 -11.02
CA ALA A 18 -16.83 -21.46 -10.71
C ALA A 18 -16.33 -22.89 -11.05
N LYS A 19 -15.30 -23.03 -11.90
CA LYS A 19 -14.83 -24.35 -12.38
C LYS A 19 -13.60 -24.89 -11.64
N ARG A 20 -12.90 -24.07 -10.84
CA ARG A 20 -11.63 -24.45 -10.18
C ARG A 20 -11.74 -24.81 -8.70
N ALA A 21 -12.92 -24.70 -8.09
CA ALA A 21 -13.16 -25.08 -6.70
C ALA A 21 -13.22 -26.62 -6.42
N ARG A 22 -12.75 -27.47 -7.34
CA ARG A 22 -12.86 -28.94 -7.25
C ARG A 22 -11.56 -29.74 -7.13
N ALA A 23 -10.41 -29.10 -6.94
CA ALA A 23 -9.16 -29.82 -6.64
C ALA A 23 -8.77 -29.56 -5.18
N GLY A 24 -9.15 -30.48 -4.30
CA GLY A 24 -8.94 -30.36 -2.87
C GLY A 24 -7.47 -30.47 -2.46
N PHE A 25 -7.11 -29.78 -1.37
CA PHE A 25 -6.24 -30.26 -0.29
C PHE A 25 -6.28 -29.24 0.86
N ALA A 26 -7.06 -29.56 1.90
CA ALA A 26 -6.87 -29.17 3.30
C ALA A 26 -8.08 -29.72 4.06
N GLN A 27 -7.88 -30.63 5.01
CA GLN A 27 -8.95 -31.01 5.93
C GLN A 27 -9.45 -29.74 6.64
N PRO A 28 -10.76 -29.44 6.63
CA PRO A 28 -11.28 -28.41 7.50
C PRO A 28 -11.17 -28.91 8.95
N PRO A 29 -10.68 -28.10 9.91
CA PRO A 29 -10.87 -28.36 11.31
C PRO A 29 -12.37 -28.48 11.59
N PRO A 30 -12.76 -29.25 12.61
CA PRO A 30 -14.15 -29.58 12.90
C PRO A 30 -15.04 -28.33 12.92
N ALA A 31 -16.21 -28.45 12.30
CA ALA A 31 -17.10 -27.35 11.95
C ALA A 31 -17.61 -26.52 13.15
N ASP A 32 -17.39 -26.97 14.39
CA ASP A 32 -17.79 -26.27 15.61
C ASP A 32 -16.82 -25.15 16.04
N ASP A 33 -15.51 -25.26 15.74
CA ASP A 33 -14.53 -24.27 16.24
C ASP A 33 -14.43 -23.03 15.32
N ARG A 34 -14.60 -23.19 14.00
CA ARG A 34 -14.50 -22.07 13.05
C ARG A 34 -15.58 -21.01 13.24
N ARG A 35 -16.81 -21.43 13.55
CA ARG A 35 -17.93 -20.52 13.79
C ARG A 35 -17.73 -19.79 15.12
N ALA A 36 -17.32 -20.49 16.17
CA ALA A 36 -16.99 -19.91 17.46
C ALA A 36 -15.86 -18.87 17.35
N ARG A 37 -14.76 -19.20 16.66
CA ARG A 37 -13.65 -18.25 16.41
C ARG A 37 -14.06 -17.03 15.59
N ARG A 38 -14.98 -17.20 14.62
CA ARG A 38 -15.54 -16.06 13.87
C ARG A 38 -16.40 -15.17 14.75
N LEU A 39 -17.28 -15.77 15.57
CA LEU A 39 -18.15 -15.04 16.49
C LEU A 39 -17.35 -14.33 17.58
N ALA A 40 -16.25 -14.93 18.06
CA ALA A 40 -15.35 -14.32 19.02
C ALA A 40 -14.65 -13.07 18.48
N ARG A 41 -14.61 -12.85 17.15
CA ARG A 41 -14.07 -11.62 16.54
C ARG A 41 -15.15 -10.56 16.30
N VAL A 42 -16.42 -10.88 16.48
CA VAL A 42 -17.51 -9.93 16.31
C VAL A 42 -17.68 -9.13 17.60
N TRP A 43 -17.81 -7.82 17.51
CA TRP A 43 -18.10 -6.98 18.66
C TRP A 43 -19.43 -7.42 19.32
N PRO A 44 -19.46 -7.69 20.63
CA PRO A 44 -20.67 -8.21 21.26
C PRO A 44 -21.81 -7.18 21.25
N ALA A 45 -23.02 -7.63 20.92
CA ALA A 45 -24.21 -6.78 20.95
C ALA A 45 -24.48 -6.27 22.38
N GLY A 46 -24.65 -4.96 22.54
CA GLY A 46 -24.90 -4.34 23.84
C GLY A 46 -23.66 -4.18 24.74
N ALA A 47 -22.47 -4.61 24.31
CA ALA A 47 -21.23 -4.27 25.00
C ALA A 47 -20.96 -2.78 24.87
N LYS A 48 -21.37 -2.02 25.89
CA LYS A 48 -20.87 -0.67 26.15
C LYS A 48 -19.58 -0.83 26.94
N VAL A 49 -18.49 -0.41 26.32
CA VAL A 49 -17.19 -0.37 26.97
C VAL A 49 -16.90 1.09 27.22
N ASP A 50 -16.64 1.46 28.47
CA ASP A 50 -16.08 2.78 28.76
C ASP A 50 -14.77 2.88 28.00
N ALA A 51 -14.63 3.92 27.17
CA ALA A 51 -13.44 4.11 26.36
C ALA A 51 -12.22 4.06 27.29
N PRO A 52 -11.24 3.19 27.04
CA PRO A 52 -10.09 3.10 27.92
C PRO A 52 -9.36 4.43 27.97
N ALA A 53 -8.77 4.73 29.13
CA ALA A 53 -8.03 5.97 29.31
C ALA A 53 -6.88 6.05 28.28
N ALA A 54 -6.92 7.09 27.46
CA ALA A 54 -5.93 7.37 26.42
C ALA A 54 -5.87 8.89 26.22
N PRO A 55 -4.70 9.45 25.82
CA PRO A 55 -4.59 10.86 25.46
C PRO A 55 -5.60 11.23 24.37
N THR A 56 -6.09 12.44 24.37
CA THR A 56 -7.00 12.97 23.34
C THR A 56 -6.27 13.20 22.03
N TRP A 57 -7.02 13.27 20.92
CA TRP A 57 -6.44 13.61 19.63
C TRP A 57 -5.87 15.03 19.59
N ASP A 58 -6.43 15.97 20.35
CA ASP A 58 -5.91 17.34 20.46
C ASP A 58 -4.53 17.37 21.12
N GLU A 59 -4.37 16.66 22.25
CA GLU A 59 -3.06 16.51 22.92
C GLU A 59 -2.03 15.85 21.99
N LEU A 60 -2.40 14.77 21.30
CA LEU A 60 -1.51 14.07 20.37
C LEU A 60 -1.14 14.91 19.15
N SER A 61 -2.09 15.69 18.61
CA SER A 61 -1.86 16.56 17.46
C SER A 61 -0.87 17.68 17.79
N GLN A 62 -0.94 18.24 19.01
CA GLN A 62 0.02 19.25 19.47
C GLN A 62 1.45 18.69 19.55
N LEU A 63 1.59 17.43 20.01
CA LEU A 63 2.89 16.75 20.09
C LEU A 63 3.47 16.38 18.72
N CYS A 64 2.63 16.28 17.68
CA CYS A 64 3.09 16.06 16.32
C CYS A 64 3.79 17.30 15.72
N GLY A 65 3.49 18.51 16.19
CA GLY A 65 3.99 19.76 15.62
C GLY A 65 3.73 19.88 14.11
N ASP A 66 4.67 20.48 13.37
CA ASP A 66 4.60 20.64 11.91
C ASP A 66 4.96 19.36 11.13
N ALA A 67 5.00 18.18 11.79
CA ALA A 67 5.51 16.94 11.21
C ALA A 67 4.76 16.51 9.93
N VAL A 68 3.53 16.95 9.73
CA VAL A 68 2.87 16.89 8.42
C VAL A 68 2.62 18.31 7.98
N ALA A 69 3.64 18.95 7.41
CA ALA A 69 3.40 20.05 6.50
C ALA A 69 2.51 19.50 5.38
N ALA A 70 1.20 19.73 5.50
CA ALA A 70 0.34 19.66 4.33
C ALA A 70 1.05 20.52 3.29
N ARG A 71 1.34 19.96 2.10
CA ARG A 71 1.69 20.81 0.96
C ARG A 71 0.44 21.62 0.68
N THR A 72 0.27 22.72 1.39
CA THR A 72 -0.83 23.64 1.20
C THR A 72 -0.62 24.18 -0.20
N ALA A 73 -1.57 23.86 -1.07
CA ALA A 73 -1.57 24.36 -2.43
C ALA A 73 -1.39 25.88 -2.41
N ALA A 74 -0.44 26.39 -3.19
CA ALA A 74 -0.38 27.82 -3.47
C ALA A 74 -1.74 28.23 -4.05
N ALA A 75 -2.39 29.23 -3.44
CA ALA A 75 -3.73 29.66 -3.81
C ALA A 75 -3.85 30.15 -5.27
N ASP A 76 -2.71 30.39 -5.93
CA ASP A 76 -2.60 30.95 -7.28
C ASP A 76 -2.08 29.97 -8.34
N ALA A 77 -2.01 28.65 -8.08
CA ALA A 77 -1.48 27.70 -9.07
C ALA A 77 -2.45 27.50 -10.25
N SER A 78 -1.98 27.74 -11.49
CA SER A 78 -2.73 27.54 -12.74
C SER A 78 -2.94 26.07 -13.13
N VAL A 79 -2.34 25.16 -12.35
CA VAL A 79 -2.38 23.71 -12.57
C VAL A 79 -3.09 23.02 -11.41
N VAL A 80 -4.12 22.23 -11.72
CA VAL A 80 -4.80 21.34 -10.76
C VAL A 80 -4.53 19.89 -11.15
N PHE A 81 -3.99 19.11 -10.23
CA PHE A 81 -3.70 17.70 -10.40
C PHE A 81 -4.63 16.86 -9.53
N TRP A 82 -5.62 16.23 -10.17
CA TRP A 82 -6.47 15.23 -9.55
C TRP A 82 -5.78 13.87 -9.58
N ARG A 83 -5.59 13.29 -8.41
CA ARG A 83 -5.01 11.95 -8.26
C ARG A 83 -5.83 11.07 -7.33
N ASP A 84 -5.44 9.79 -7.32
CA ASP A 84 -5.99 8.82 -6.38
C ASP A 84 -5.66 9.22 -4.93
N ALA A 85 -6.68 9.23 -4.07
CA ALA A 85 -6.56 9.52 -2.65
C ALA A 85 -5.66 8.52 -1.91
N ALA A 86 -5.66 7.26 -2.33
CA ALA A 86 -4.78 6.24 -1.76
C ALA A 86 -3.38 6.22 -2.41
N HIS A 87 -3.16 6.98 -3.49
CA HIS A 87 -1.95 6.98 -4.31
C HIS A 87 -1.62 5.61 -4.96
N TRP A 88 -2.60 4.70 -5.10
CA TRP A 88 -2.40 3.40 -5.73
C TRP A 88 -2.46 3.43 -7.25
N CYS A 89 -2.96 4.52 -7.84
CA CYS A 89 -3.00 4.64 -9.30
C CYS A 89 -1.57 4.80 -9.87
N PRO A 90 -1.06 3.86 -10.69
CA PRO A 90 0.29 3.96 -11.26
C PRO A 90 0.44 5.17 -12.17
N TYR A 91 -0.63 5.59 -12.84
CA TYR A 91 -0.63 6.76 -13.70
C TYR A 91 -0.55 8.07 -12.93
N CYS A 92 -1.19 8.14 -11.75
CA CYS A 92 -1.04 9.31 -10.90
C CYS A 92 0.42 9.48 -10.48
N GLN A 93 1.07 8.37 -10.10
CA GLN A 93 2.49 8.37 -9.76
C GLN A 93 3.37 8.86 -10.93
N SER A 94 3.11 8.42 -12.18
CA SER A 94 3.85 8.91 -13.35
C SER A 94 3.73 10.43 -13.52
N PHE A 95 2.52 10.99 -13.40
CA PHE A 95 2.32 12.43 -13.51
C PHE A 95 3.01 13.20 -12.40
N GLU A 96 2.96 12.68 -11.17
CA GLU A 96 3.60 13.31 -10.02
C GLU A 96 5.12 13.38 -10.16
N ILE A 97 5.75 12.32 -10.68
CA ILE A 97 7.18 12.32 -11.02
C ILE A 97 7.48 13.43 -12.03
N VAL A 98 6.69 13.55 -13.10
CA VAL A 98 6.90 14.58 -14.13
C VAL A 98 6.71 15.99 -13.58
N LEU A 99 5.65 16.22 -12.80
CA LEU A 99 5.37 17.52 -12.19
C LEU A 99 6.50 17.92 -11.22
N GLY A 100 6.99 16.98 -10.42
CA GLY A 100 8.09 17.19 -9.49
C GLY A 100 9.41 17.51 -10.19
N GLU A 101 9.79 16.72 -11.19
CA GLU A 101 11.04 16.92 -11.95
C GLU A 101 11.05 18.21 -12.77
N ARG A 102 9.89 18.59 -13.32
CA ARG A 102 9.73 19.87 -14.02
C ARG A 102 9.52 21.05 -13.09
N ARG A 103 9.39 20.82 -11.78
CA ARG A 103 9.08 21.85 -10.77
C ARG A 103 7.87 22.69 -11.15
N ILE A 104 6.80 22.02 -11.58
CA ILE A 104 5.54 22.67 -11.92
C ILE A 104 4.74 22.82 -10.64
N ASP A 105 4.47 24.05 -10.23
CA ASP A 105 3.58 24.34 -9.11
C ASP A 105 2.15 23.93 -9.45
N HIS A 106 1.51 23.17 -8.55
CA HIS A 106 0.19 22.64 -8.79
C HIS A 106 -0.59 22.41 -7.49
N VAL A 107 -1.92 22.45 -7.62
CA VAL A 107 -2.85 22.08 -6.56
C VAL A 107 -3.20 20.60 -6.67
N VAL A 108 -2.94 19.82 -5.63
CA VAL A 108 -3.39 18.43 -5.58
C VAL A 108 -4.84 18.35 -5.10
N ARG A 109 -5.65 17.55 -5.79
CA ARG A 109 -7.00 17.17 -5.38
C ARG A 109 -7.10 15.64 -5.37
N CYS A 110 -7.62 15.08 -4.28
CA CYS A 110 -7.63 13.64 -4.06
C CYS A 110 -9.04 13.08 -4.26
N VAL A 111 -9.15 11.99 -5.01
CA VAL A 111 -10.41 11.29 -5.30
C VAL A 111 -10.19 9.78 -5.19
N PRO A 112 -11.11 9.00 -4.58
CA PRO A 112 -10.94 7.54 -4.50
C PRO A 112 -10.93 6.91 -5.89
N LEU A 113 -10.17 5.84 -6.12
CA LEU A 113 -10.43 4.95 -7.27
C LEU A 113 -11.83 4.33 -7.15
N ARG A 114 -12.43 3.97 -8.30
CA ARG A 114 -13.76 3.33 -8.34
C ARG A 114 -13.83 2.02 -7.54
N CYS A 115 -12.69 1.33 -7.38
CA CYS A 115 -12.59 0.12 -6.57
C CYS A 115 -12.62 0.39 -5.05
N TYR A 116 -12.62 1.64 -4.58
CA TYR A 116 -12.70 2.00 -3.16
C TYR A 116 -13.97 2.76 -2.78
N GLY A 117 -14.71 3.28 -3.77
CA GLY A 117 -15.92 4.04 -3.50
C GLY A 117 -16.40 4.83 -4.71
N GLU A 118 -17.50 5.55 -4.49
CA GLU A 118 -18.07 6.43 -5.49
C GLU A 118 -17.18 7.67 -5.72
N LYS A 119 -17.21 8.17 -6.96
CA LYS A 119 -16.50 9.39 -7.34
C LYS A 119 -17.33 10.60 -6.92
N PRO A 120 -16.76 11.63 -6.26
CA PRO A 120 -17.48 12.86 -5.94
C PRO A 120 -18.04 13.51 -7.20
N ALA A 121 -19.24 14.10 -7.11
CA ALA A 121 -19.91 14.74 -8.24
C ALA A 121 -19.03 15.81 -8.90
N GLU A 122 -18.36 16.65 -8.10
CA GLU A 122 -17.42 17.67 -8.59
C GLU A 122 -16.29 17.11 -9.47
N PHE A 123 -15.83 15.89 -9.18
CA PHE A 123 -14.81 15.24 -10.00
C PHE A 123 -15.42 14.66 -11.26
N VAL A 124 -16.62 14.08 -11.19
CA VAL A 124 -17.34 13.56 -12.36
C VAL A 124 -17.64 14.68 -13.36
N ASP A 125 -18.01 15.87 -12.87
CA ASP A 125 -18.28 17.04 -13.72
C ASP A 125 -17.03 17.47 -14.50
N VAL A 126 -15.84 17.38 -13.88
CA VAL A 126 -14.56 17.69 -14.53
C VAL A 126 -14.09 16.54 -15.44
N ALA A 127 -14.20 15.31 -14.96
CA ALA A 127 -13.57 14.12 -15.55
C ALA A 127 -14.45 13.41 -16.59
N GLY A 128 -15.72 13.82 -16.71
CA GLY A 128 -16.72 13.17 -17.54
C GLY A 128 -17.19 11.81 -17.00
N ALA A 129 -18.06 11.15 -17.77
CA ALA A 129 -18.73 9.90 -17.34
C ALA A 129 -17.75 8.77 -16.97
N ASP A 130 -16.61 8.70 -17.65
CA ASP A 130 -15.57 7.68 -17.38
C ASP A 130 -14.83 7.94 -16.06
N ALA A 131 -14.80 9.19 -15.59
CA ALA A 131 -14.21 9.62 -14.32
C ALA A 131 -12.86 8.93 -14.02
N THR A 132 -12.00 8.91 -15.02
CA THR A 132 -10.69 8.25 -14.98
C THR A 132 -9.66 9.16 -14.32
N LEU A 133 -8.75 8.55 -13.56
CA LEU A 133 -7.62 9.23 -12.95
C LEU A 133 -6.32 8.86 -13.68
N PRO A 134 -5.30 9.74 -13.65
CA PRO A 134 -5.34 11.12 -13.15
C PRO A 134 -6.09 12.09 -14.08
N VAL A 135 -6.39 13.29 -13.57
CA VAL A 135 -6.83 14.43 -14.38
C VAL A 135 -5.93 15.62 -14.09
N LEU A 136 -5.38 16.25 -15.13
CA LEU A 136 -4.60 17.49 -15.00
C LEU A 136 -5.38 18.62 -15.65
N ILE A 137 -5.63 19.71 -14.93
CA ILE A 137 -6.20 20.94 -15.46
C ILE A 137 -5.06 21.93 -15.60
N VAL A 138 -4.80 22.43 -16.80
CA VAL A 138 -3.78 23.44 -17.08
C VAL A 138 -4.44 24.60 -17.78
N ASP A 139 -4.40 25.80 -17.20
CA ASP A 139 -5.03 27.01 -17.74
C ASP A 139 -6.51 26.79 -18.10
N GLY A 140 -7.23 26.11 -17.20
CA GLY A 140 -8.66 25.78 -17.36
C GLY A 140 -8.95 24.65 -18.35
N ARG A 141 -7.94 24.04 -18.99
CA ARG A 141 -8.11 22.94 -19.94
C ARG A 141 -7.84 21.60 -19.27
N VAL A 142 -8.82 20.71 -19.34
CA VAL A 142 -8.72 19.35 -18.83
C VAL A 142 -7.84 18.49 -19.76
N ARG A 143 -6.88 17.79 -19.17
CA ARG A 143 -5.98 16.83 -19.83
C ARG A 143 -6.16 15.49 -19.15
N PHE A 144 -6.53 14.49 -19.95
CA PHE A 144 -6.63 13.09 -19.53
C PHE A 144 -5.47 12.30 -20.13
N PRO A 145 -4.91 11.32 -19.40
CA PRO A 145 -4.22 10.24 -20.06
C PRO A 145 -5.23 9.38 -20.83
N SER A 146 -5.01 9.22 -22.13
CA SER A 146 -5.74 8.27 -22.97
C SER A 146 -4.75 7.36 -23.70
N PRO A 147 -5.19 6.23 -24.27
CA PRO A 147 -4.33 5.45 -25.16
C PRO A 147 -3.79 6.25 -26.37
N GLU A 148 -4.50 7.31 -26.77
CA GLU A 148 -4.11 8.24 -27.85
C GLU A 148 -3.23 9.39 -27.33
N HIS A 149 -3.31 9.69 -26.04
CA HIS A 149 -2.53 10.71 -25.33
C HIS A 149 -1.99 10.10 -24.03
N PRO A 150 -0.96 9.23 -24.11
CA PRO A 150 -0.42 8.61 -22.91
C PRO A 150 0.01 9.68 -21.90
N PRO A 151 -0.04 9.36 -20.58
CA PRO A 151 0.29 10.29 -19.49
C PRO A 151 1.63 11.00 -19.71
N VAL A 152 2.54 10.29 -20.36
CA VAL A 152 3.83 10.74 -20.86
C VAL A 152 4.03 10.13 -22.25
N SER A 153 4.58 10.89 -23.19
CA SER A 153 5.06 10.36 -24.46
C SER A 153 6.50 9.89 -24.27
N PHE A 154 6.81 8.67 -24.71
CA PHE A 154 8.11 8.02 -24.55
C PHE A 154 8.35 7.00 -25.67
N ASP A 155 9.59 6.55 -25.80
CA ASP A 155 10.02 5.62 -26.86
C ASP A 155 9.20 4.30 -26.87
N TYR A 156 8.84 3.83 -28.07
CA TYR A 156 8.15 2.56 -28.30
C TYR A 156 8.87 1.36 -27.68
N ALA A 157 10.20 1.36 -27.60
CA ALA A 157 10.97 0.30 -26.98
C ALA A 157 10.67 0.17 -25.48
N PHE A 158 10.65 1.29 -24.74
CA PHE A 158 10.28 1.32 -23.32
C PHE A 158 8.82 0.91 -23.10
N SER A 159 7.92 1.28 -24.04
CA SER A 159 6.52 0.84 -24.03
C SER A 159 6.36 -0.67 -24.14
N ALA A 160 7.23 -1.33 -24.90
CA ALA A 160 7.21 -2.77 -25.03
C ALA A 160 7.75 -3.46 -23.76
N ILE A 161 8.85 -2.96 -23.20
CA ILE A 161 9.46 -3.49 -21.98
C ILE A 161 8.52 -3.34 -20.78
N GLU A 162 7.94 -2.15 -20.56
CA GLU A 162 7.01 -1.92 -19.45
C GLU A 162 5.82 -2.88 -19.53
N ARG A 163 5.25 -3.03 -20.73
CA ARG A 163 4.10 -3.91 -20.96
C ARG A 163 4.44 -5.37 -20.69
N GLU A 164 5.62 -5.80 -21.10
CA GLU A 164 6.08 -7.17 -20.85
C GLU A 164 6.33 -7.39 -19.36
N LEU A 165 6.99 -6.45 -18.66
CA LEU A 165 7.15 -6.50 -17.21
C LEU A 165 5.79 -6.61 -16.51
N ALA A 166 4.88 -5.69 -16.80
CA ALA A 166 3.53 -5.64 -16.22
C ALA A 166 2.74 -6.94 -16.47
N THR A 167 2.83 -7.48 -17.69
CA THR A 167 2.18 -8.74 -18.05
C THR A 167 2.82 -9.92 -17.33
N ALA A 168 4.14 -10.02 -17.36
CA ALA A 168 4.86 -11.17 -16.84
C ALA A 168 4.72 -11.29 -15.32
N TYR A 169 4.96 -10.21 -14.56
CA TYR A 169 4.78 -10.26 -13.10
C TYR A 169 3.31 -10.46 -12.73
N GLY A 170 2.37 -9.81 -13.43
CA GLY A 170 0.94 -9.92 -13.14
C GLY A 170 0.42 -11.35 -13.32
N VAL A 171 0.80 -12.00 -14.43
CA VAL A 171 0.46 -13.41 -14.67
C VAL A 171 1.19 -14.33 -13.70
N TRP A 172 2.49 -14.08 -13.43
CA TRP A 172 3.26 -14.88 -12.47
C TRP A 172 2.64 -14.82 -11.07
N LEU A 173 2.14 -13.65 -10.66
CA LEU A 173 1.49 -13.42 -9.39
C LEU A 173 0.20 -14.24 -9.24
N VAL A 174 -0.60 -14.34 -10.30
CA VAL A 174 -1.91 -15.04 -10.29
C VAL A 174 -1.78 -16.54 -10.59
N ASP A 175 -0.89 -16.93 -11.50
CA ASP A 175 -0.71 -18.30 -11.99
C ASP A 175 0.78 -18.63 -12.15
N GLY A 176 1.47 -18.85 -11.03
CA GLY A 176 2.90 -19.15 -11.04
C GLY A 176 3.29 -20.48 -11.67
N ARG A 177 2.32 -21.33 -12.01
CA ARG A 177 2.55 -22.59 -12.76
C ARG A 177 2.62 -22.37 -14.27
N ARG A 178 2.34 -21.16 -14.75
CA ARG A 178 2.43 -20.82 -16.17
C ARG A 178 3.87 -20.95 -16.63
N ARG A 179 4.16 -22.01 -17.39
CA ARG A 179 5.50 -22.29 -17.94
C ARG A 179 6.08 -21.06 -18.64
N GLY A 180 7.31 -20.69 -18.30
CA GLY A 180 8.04 -19.59 -18.94
C GLY A 180 7.73 -18.20 -18.42
N ILE A 181 6.77 -18.02 -17.50
CA ILE A 181 6.34 -16.66 -17.11
C ILE A 181 7.38 -15.94 -16.24
N ARG A 182 8.06 -16.67 -15.36
CA ARG A 182 9.15 -16.14 -14.53
C ARG A 182 10.34 -15.74 -15.39
N GLU A 183 10.68 -16.59 -16.35
CA GLU A 183 11.77 -16.35 -17.30
C GLU A 183 11.48 -15.13 -18.18
N ARG A 184 10.23 -14.93 -18.60
CA ARG A 184 9.80 -13.72 -19.32
C ARG A 184 9.93 -12.46 -18.47
N PHE A 185 9.56 -12.53 -17.19
CA PHE A 185 9.73 -11.42 -16.26
C PHE A 185 11.21 -11.04 -16.13
N HIS A 186 12.09 -12.02 -15.91
CA HIS A 186 13.53 -11.77 -15.82
C HIS A 186 14.12 -11.29 -17.14
N ALA A 187 13.70 -11.84 -18.29
CA ALA A 187 14.17 -11.38 -19.59
C ALA A 187 13.77 -9.92 -19.88
N ALA A 188 12.61 -9.48 -19.41
CA ALA A 188 12.19 -8.08 -19.52
C ALA A 188 13.03 -7.15 -18.62
N LEU A 189 13.44 -7.61 -17.43
CA LEU A 189 14.40 -6.90 -16.58
C LEU A 189 15.79 -6.86 -17.21
N ASP A 190 16.26 -7.97 -17.81
CA ASP A 190 17.53 -8.04 -18.53
C ASP A 190 17.55 -7.03 -19.70
N ALA A 191 16.44 -6.93 -20.44
CA ALA A 191 16.28 -5.95 -21.52
C ALA A 191 16.29 -4.51 -20.99
N LEU A 192 15.69 -4.25 -19.83
CA LEU A 192 15.67 -2.93 -19.21
C LEU A 192 17.06 -2.53 -18.68
N GLU A 193 17.75 -3.43 -17.98
CA GLU A 193 19.12 -3.26 -17.50
C GLU A 193 20.07 -2.91 -18.66
N ALA A 194 19.93 -3.58 -19.80
CA ALA A 194 20.74 -3.30 -20.98
C ALA A 194 20.62 -1.84 -21.47
N THR A 195 19.48 -1.18 -21.24
CA THR A 195 19.31 0.24 -21.60
C THR A 195 20.17 1.20 -20.77
N LEU A 196 20.67 0.75 -19.61
CA LEU A 196 21.54 1.52 -18.71
C LEU A 196 23.03 1.23 -18.94
N SER A 197 23.37 0.30 -19.85
CA SER A 197 24.73 -0.19 -20.04
C SER A 197 25.73 0.83 -20.59
N ASP A 198 25.26 1.96 -21.11
CA ASP A 198 26.10 3.07 -21.57
C ASP A 198 26.54 4.02 -20.45
N GLY A 199 26.21 3.71 -19.19
CA GLY A 199 26.60 4.49 -18.02
C GLY A 199 25.68 5.66 -17.70
N ARG A 200 24.53 5.79 -18.37
CA ARG A 200 23.50 6.77 -18.00
C ARG A 200 22.97 6.53 -16.58
N HIS A 201 22.57 7.60 -15.90
CA HIS A 201 22.04 7.51 -14.53
C HIS A 201 20.55 7.16 -14.49
N PHE A 202 19.81 7.60 -15.51
CA PHE A 202 18.37 7.44 -15.69
C PHE A 202 18.10 7.00 -17.12
N PHE A 203 16.91 6.45 -17.40
CA PHE A 203 16.59 5.93 -18.73
C PHE A 203 16.71 7.01 -19.82
N GLY A 204 16.37 8.26 -19.49
CA GLY A 204 16.52 9.42 -20.37
C GLY A 204 17.89 10.13 -20.30
N GLY A 205 18.89 9.58 -19.60
CA GLY A 205 20.24 10.15 -19.54
C GLY A 205 20.68 10.54 -18.12
N THR A 206 20.97 11.82 -17.90
CA THR A 206 21.51 12.32 -16.62
C THR A 206 20.45 12.80 -15.64
N ARG A 207 19.19 12.94 -16.08
CA ARG A 207 18.04 13.30 -15.25
C ARG A 207 16.85 12.38 -15.54
N PRO A 208 15.93 12.21 -14.58
CA PRO A 208 14.67 11.52 -14.83
C PRO A 208 13.90 12.09 -16.03
N SER A 209 13.24 11.18 -16.72
CA SER A 209 12.53 11.42 -17.98
C SER A 209 11.13 10.78 -17.96
N CYS A 210 10.42 10.91 -19.07
CA CYS A 210 9.14 10.24 -19.28
C CYS A 210 9.27 8.71 -19.21
N GLU A 211 10.40 8.16 -19.64
CA GLU A 211 10.74 6.75 -19.57
C GLU A 211 10.82 6.29 -18.10
N ASP A 212 11.49 7.06 -17.23
CA ASP A 212 11.58 6.79 -15.80
C ASP A 212 10.20 6.88 -15.12
N ALA A 213 9.44 7.94 -15.42
CA ALA A 213 8.09 8.14 -14.88
C ALA A 213 7.11 7.03 -15.29
N THR A 214 7.31 6.43 -16.46
CA THR A 214 6.51 5.30 -16.94
C THR A 214 6.91 4.00 -16.26
N MET A 215 8.21 3.75 -16.13
CA MET A 215 8.72 2.46 -15.66
C MET A 215 8.62 2.33 -14.14
N ALA A 216 8.83 3.42 -13.40
CA ALA A 216 8.89 3.40 -11.95
C ALA A 216 7.65 2.80 -11.27
N PRO A 217 6.39 3.14 -11.64
CA PRO A 217 5.22 2.54 -11.03
C PRO A 217 5.15 1.02 -11.18
N THR A 218 5.57 0.49 -12.34
CA THR A 218 5.56 -0.95 -12.65
C THR A 218 6.66 -1.66 -11.88
N LEU A 219 7.88 -1.10 -11.84
CA LEU A 219 8.99 -1.68 -11.08
C LEU A 219 8.73 -1.64 -9.56
N GLU A 220 8.21 -0.54 -9.02
CA GLU A 220 8.00 -0.41 -7.56
C GLU A 220 6.96 -1.42 -7.05
N ARG A 221 5.92 -1.66 -7.84
CA ARG A 221 4.91 -2.69 -7.56
C ARG A 221 5.50 -4.08 -7.69
N ALA A 222 6.20 -4.35 -8.79
CA ALA A 222 6.83 -5.64 -9.05
C ALA A 222 7.82 -6.01 -7.93
N ALA A 223 8.60 -5.05 -7.44
CA ALA A 223 9.51 -5.23 -6.32
C ALA A 223 8.84 -5.82 -5.09
N ALA A 224 7.79 -5.15 -4.62
CA ALA A 224 7.08 -5.56 -3.41
C ALA A 224 6.39 -6.92 -3.60
N VAL A 225 5.68 -7.12 -4.70
CA VAL A 225 4.84 -8.33 -4.87
C VAL A 225 5.62 -9.56 -5.32
N ALA A 226 6.67 -9.41 -6.13
CA ALA A 226 7.53 -10.53 -6.50
C ALA A 226 8.29 -11.02 -5.26
N ALA A 227 8.82 -10.11 -4.44
CA ALA A 227 9.49 -10.49 -3.22
C ALA A 227 8.53 -11.15 -2.22
N TYR A 228 7.39 -10.53 -1.94
CA TYR A 228 6.41 -11.03 -0.96
C TYR A 228 5.81 -12.39 -1.34
N PHE A 229 5.34 -12.57 -2.59
CA PHE A 229 4.63 -13.81 -2.99
C PHE A 229 5.55 -14.87 -3.57
N LYS A 230 6.67 -14.46 -4.16
CA LYS A 230 7.55 -15.36 -4.93
C LYS A 230 8.90 -15.59 -4.27
N GLY A 231 9.24 -14.82 -3.24
CA GLY A 231 10.58 -14.82 -2.67
C GLY A 231 11.64 -14.26 -3.63
N ASP A 232 11.21 -13.48 -4.63
CA ASP A 232 12.10 -12.95 -5.67
C ASP A 232 12.28 -11.45 -5.48
N ALA A 233 13.35 -11.07 -4.78
CA ALA A 233 13.73 -9.69 -4.51
C ALA A 233 14.65 -9.09 -5.60
N THR A 234 14.62 -9.64 -6.83
CA THR A 234 15.47 -9.14 -7.94
C THR A 234 15.09 -7.73 -8.38
N VAL A 235 13.82 -7.37 -8.26
CA VAL A 235 13.35 -6.01 -8.53
C VAL A 235 13.37 -5.23 -7.24
N ALA A 236 14.25 -4.22 -7.22
CA ALA A 236 14.45 -3.23 -6.18
C ALA A 236 15.09 -3.72 -4.87
N GLY A 237 16.17 -3.04 -4.49
CA GLY A 237 16.07 -1.78 -3.76
C GLY A 237 15.73 -1.91 -2.29
N GLY A 238 15.29 -3.10 -1.87
CA GLY A 238 15.18 -3.45 -0.48
C GLY A 238 16.55 -3.87 0.01
N ARG A 239 17.24 -2.97 0.72
CA ARG A 239 18.20 -3.43 1.71
C ARG A 239 17.40 -4.19 2.75
N VAL A 240 17.20 -5.49 2.54
CA VAL A 240 16.90 -6.36 3.67
C VAL A 240 18.14 -6.26 4.55
N ARG A 241 17.96 -5.93 5.84
CA ARG A 241 19.09 -5.89 6.77
C ARG A 241 19.85 -7.21 6.67
N SER A 242 21.17 -7.10 6.50
CA SER A 242 22.09 -8.22 6.64
C SER A 242 22.17 -8.57 8.13
N ASP A 243 21.18 -9.28 8.64
CA ASP A 243 21.36 -10.05 9.88
C ASP A 243 21.95 -11.41 9.49
N ASP A 244 22.87 -11.94 10.30
CA ASP A 244 23.60 -13.20 10.01
C ASP A 244 22.67 -14.41 9.76
N GLU A 245 21.40 -14.36 10.17
CA GLU A 245 20.37 -15.36 9.85
C GLU A 245 19.82 -15.27 8.40
N LEU A 246 19.89 -14.11 7.76
CA LEU A 246 19.35 -13.84 6.41
C LEU A 246 20.38 -14.04 5.29
N ALA A 247 21.67 -13.97 5.61
CA ALA A 247 22.79 -14.33 4.72
C ALA A 247 22.68 -15.78 4.19
N VAL A 248 21.98 -16.64 4.93
CA VAL A 248 21.83 -18.08 4.62
C VAL A 248 20.90 -18.35 3.42
N ARG A 249 20.17 -17.36 2.90
CA ARG A 249 19.07 -17.59 1.91
C ARG A 249 19.14 -16.76 0.62
N GLY A 250 20.29 -16.19 0.29
CA GLY A 250 20.53 -15.52 -1.01
C GLY A 250 19.97 -14.10 -1.14
N ILE A 251 19.56 -13.49 -0.02
CA ILE A 251 19.15 -12.09 0.08
C ILE A 251 20.37 -11.15 0.11
N ASP A 252 21.53 -11.63 0.59
CA ASP A 252 22.84 -10.97 0.49
C ASP A 252 23.60 -11.29 -0.82
N ALA A 253 22.94 -11.90 -1.80
CA ALA A 253 23.56 -12.14 -3.11
C ALA A 253 23.70 -10.83 -3.88
N ALA A 254 24.77 -10.70 -4.67
CA ALA A 254 24.93 -9.58 -5.58
C ALA A 254 23.67 -9.43 -6.45
N PRO A 255 23.14 -8.20 -6.61
CA PRO A 255 21.90 -7.98 -7.34
C PRO A 255 22.07 -8.48 -8.77
N ARG A 256 21.07 -9.24 -9.26
CA ARG A 256 21.05 -9.72 -10.65
C ARG A 256 21.08 -8.58 -11.67
N HIS A 257 20.53 -7.43 -11.30
CA HIS A 257 20.39 -6.22 -12.13
C HIS A 257 21.02 -5.01 -11.42
N PRO A 258 22.36 -4.91 -11.35
CA PRO A 258 23.05 -3.89 -10.57
C PRO A 258 22.84 -2.46 -11.08
N LEU A 259 22.66 -2.24 -12.38
CA LEU A 259 22.40 -0.91 -12.93
C LEU A 259 20.98 -0.46 -12.60
N LEU A 260 19.98 -1.35 -12.66
CA LEU A 260 18.62 -1.07 -12.22
C LEU A 260 18.55 -0.80 -10.72
N GLN A 261 19.34 -1.52 -9.92
CA GLN A 261 19.47 -1.23 -8.49
C GLN A 261 19.99 0.19 -8.27
N ALA A 262 21.09 0.54 -8.94
CA ALA A 262 21.70 1.85 -8.81
C ALA A 262 20.81 2.96 -9.39
N TRP A 263 19.99 2.67 -10.39
CA TRP A 263 18.93 3.57 -10.89
C TRP A 263 17.88 3.81 -9.81
N ALA A 264 17.36 2.76 -9.17
CA ALA A 264 16.33 2.87 -8.14
C ALA A 264 16.82 3.68 -6.92
N GLU A 265 18.07 3.50 -6.51
CA GLU A 265 18.71 4.28 -5.43
C GLU A 265 18.79 5.76 -5.79
N ARG A 266 19.28 6.11 -6.98
CA ARG A 266 19.30 7.50 -7.46
C ARG A 266 17.91 8.09 -7.61
N PHE A 267 16.92 7.29 -7.98
CA PHE A 267 15.53 7.72 -8.10
C PHE A 267 14.89 7.95 -6.71
N ALA A 268 15.30 7.17 -5.70
CA ALA A 268 14.92 7.34 -4.31
C ALA A 268 15.49 8.62 -3.70
N GLU A 269 16.76 8.94 -3.98
CA GLU A 269 17.39 10.21 -3.55
C GLU A 269 16.64 11.46 -4.02
N ARG A 270 15.85 11.33 -5.10
CA ARG A 270 15.02 12.41 -5.66
C ARG A 270 13.59 12.43 -5.10
N GLY A 271 13.23 11.48 -4.22
CA GLY A 271 11.90 11.36 -3.64
C GLY A 271 10.86 10.71 -4.56
N HIS A 272 11.30 10.06 -5.65
CA HIS A 272 10.39 9.46 -6.64
C HIS A 272 10.21 7.95 -6.50
N TRP A 273 11.07 7.29 -5.71
CA TRP A 273 10.96 5.88 -5.37
C TRP A 273 10.48 5.71 -3.92
N ARG A 274 9.17 5.51 -3.72
CA ARG A 274 8.55 5.65 -2.40
C ARG A 274 8.58 4.39 -1.56
N ARG A 275 8.69 3.19 -2.15
CA ARG A 275 8.69 1.85 -1.49
C ARG A 275 7.48 1.58 -0.58
N ALA A 276 6.41 2.34 -0.67
CA ALA A 276 5.19 2.10 0.10
C ALA A 276 4.45 0.82 -0.35
N ASP A 277 4.79 0.30 -1.54
CA ASP A 277 4.19 -0.90 -2.13
C ASP A 277 4.45 -2.17 -1.33
N TRP A 278 5.51 -2.19 -0.51
CA TRP A 278 5.80 -3.26 0.45
C TRP A 278 4.76 -3.41 1.55
N TYR A 279 4.08 -2.31 1.92
CA TYR A 279 3.03 -2.34 2.95
C TYR A 279 1.62 -2.21 2.37
N THR A 280 1.49 -1.73 1.14
CA THR A 280 0.19 -1.56 0.45
C THR A 280 -0.05 -2.69 -0.55
N HIS A 281 0.65 -2.66 -1.69
CA HIS A 281 0.41 -3.56 -2.82
C HIS A 281 0.77 -5.01 -2.55
N ALA A 282 1.75 -5.29 -1.68
CA ALA A 282 2.03 -6.64 -1.20
C ALA A 282 0.82 -7.30 -0.53
N HIS A 283 -0.09 -6.53 0.08
CA HIS A 283 -1.27 -7.06 0.74
C HIS A 283 -2.55 -6.97 -0.10
N SER A 284 -2.56 -6.11 -1.13
CA SER A 284 -3.79 -5.77 -1.86
C SER A 284 -3.79 -6.02 -3.36
N LEU A 285 -2.62 -6.08 -4.03
CA LEU A 285 -2.55 -6.11 -5.50
C LEU A 285 -2.91 -7.46 -6.15
N PRO A 286 -2.33 -8.63 -5.76
CA PRO A 286 -2.69 -9.93 -6.35
C PRO A 286 -4.20 -10.15 -6.36
N VAL A 287 -4.78 -9.66 -5.29
CA VAL A 287 -6.18 -9.75 -5.00
C VAL A 287 -7.05 -9.09 -6.07
N GLN A 288 -6.61 -7.91 -6.51
CA GLN A 288 -7.24 -7.15 -7.59
C GLN A 288 -7.00 -7.80 -8.95
N LEU A 289 -5.89 -8.52 -9.12
CA LEU A 289 -5.55 -9.24 -10.36
C LEU A 289 -6.32 -10.56 -10.54
N GLY A 290 -7.19 -10.92 -9.59
CA GLY A 290 -8.06 -12.10 -9.69
C GLY A 290 -7.45 -13.38 -9.13
N GLY A 291 -6.43 -13.27 -8.27
CA GLY A 291 -5.89 -14.39 -7.51
C GLY A 291 -4.43 -14.23 -7.13
N GLN A 292 -3.92 -15.21 -6.38
CA GLN A 292 -2.52 -15.25 -5.96
C GLN A 292 -2.02 -16.69 -5.99
N SER A 293 -0.77 -16.87 -6.41
CA SER A 293 -0.01 -18.09 -6.15
C SER A 293 1.22 -17.75 -5.31
N PHE A 294 1.61 -18.68 -4.44
CA PHE A 294 2.79 -18.56 -3.61
C PHE A 294 3.86 -19.51 -4.09
N ASP A 295 5.08 -18.99 -4.20
CA ASP A 295 6.26 -19.77 -4.53
C ASP A 295 7.22 -19.81 -3.31
N SER A 296 7.17 -18.81 -2.42
CA SER A 296 7.90 -18.74 -1.14
C SER A 296 7.13 -17.92 -0.08
N PHE A 297 7.48 -18.12 1.20
CA PHE A 297 6.92 -17.39 2.35
C PHE A 297 7.96 -16.62 3.18
N GLU A 298 9.25 -16.79 2.89
CA GLU A 298 10.33 -16.32 3.76
C GLU A 298 10.39 -14.79 3.87
N ILE A 299 10.28 -14.10 2.73
CA ILE A 299 10.24 -12.63 2.69
C ILE A 299 8.90 -12.11 3.25
N ARG A 300 7.82 -12.85 3.05
CA ARG A 300 6.51 -12.45 3.56
C ARG A 300 6.51 -12.28 5.08
N ASP A 301 7.09 -13.22 5.82
CA ASP A 301 7.09 -13.16 7.29
C ASP A 301 7.85 -11.92 7.78
N LEU A 302 8.89 -11.51 7.06
CA LEU A 302 9.62 -10.27 7.34
C LEU A 302 8.75 -9.04 7.03
N VAL A 303 8.04 -8.99 5.90
CA VAL A 303 7.11 -7.88 5.58
C VAL A 303 6.02 -7.79 6.63
N ASP A 304 5.38 -8.92 6.93
CA ASP A 304 4.26 -9.01 7.87
C ASP A 304 4.68 -8.56 9.28
N GLY A 305 5.90 -8.92 9.69
CA GLY A 305 6.52 -8.49 10.94
C GLY A 305 7.09 -7.06 10.95
N ALA A 306 7.07 -6.36 9.82
CA ALA A 306 7.64 -5.03 9.59
C ALA A 306 9.17 -4.93 9.57
N TRP A 307 9.89 -6.01 9.26
CA TRP A 307 11.35 -6.09 9.43
C TRP A 307 12.18 -5.72 8.19
N ILE A 308 11.57 -5.51 7.02
CA ILE A 308 12.36 -5.51 5.77
C ILE A 308 13.22 -4.27 5.58
N LEU A 309 12.84 -3.10 6.09
CA LEU A 309 13.37 -1.85 5.54
C LEU A 309 13.47 -0.75 6.61
N ASP A 310 14.56 -0.73 7.37
CA ASP A 310 15.05 0.51 7.96
C ASP A 310 16.18 1.02 7.08
N ASP A 311 15.88 2.04 6.29
CA ASP A 311 16.79 2.62 5.32
C ASP A 311 17.94 3.41 5.99
N GLY A 312 17.90 3.60 7.32
CA GLY A 312 18.86 4.44 8.04
C GLY A 312 18.78 5.93 7.66
N LEU A 313 17.76 6.34 6.90
CA LEU A 313 17.56 7.71 6.38
C LEU A 313 16.53 8.47 7.25
N GLU A 314 16.98 9.55 7.92
CA GLU A 314 16.29 10.39 8.94
C GLU A 314 16.30 9.88 10.39
N ASP A 315 16.16 10.81 11.35
CA ASP A 315 15.94 10.52 12.77
C ASP A 315 14.59 9.80 12.97
N SER A 316 14.59 8.62 13.61
CA SER A 316 13.39 7.84 13.94
C SER A 316 12.33 8.68 14.67
N THR A 317 12.74 9.67 15.45
CA THR A 317 11.79 10.57 16.14
C THR A 317 10.92 11.37 15.16
N THR A 318 11.51 11.92 14.09
CA THR A 318 10.76 12.68 13.07
C THR A 318 9.77 11.78 12.34
N ARG A 319 10.20 10.58 11.93
CA ARG A 319 9.36 9.59 11.25
C ARG A 319 8.19 9.12 12.11
N ARG A 320 8.44 8.88 13.41
CA ARG A 320 7.39 8.49 14.37
C ARG A 320 6.37 9.60 14.58
N ARG A 321 6.81 10.86 14.67
CA ARG A 321 5.91 12.03 14.73
C ARG A 321 5.08 12.17 13.46
N GLN A 322 5.69 12.00 12.28
CA GLN A 322 4.98 11.95 11.00
C GLN A 322 3.92 10.84 10.98
N ALA A 323 4.27 9.63 11.41
CA ALA A 323 3.36 8.48 11.47
C ALA A 323 2.17 8.75 12.40
N ALA A 324 2.42 9.31 13.59
CA ALA A 324 1.37 9.71 14.53
C ALA A 324 0.46 10.80 13.94
N ALA A 325 1.03 11.77 13.23
CA ALA A 325 0.27 12.82 12.56
C ALA A 325 -0.63 12.26 11.42
N LEU A 326 -0.22 11.19 10.73
CA LEU A 326 -1.10 10.51 9.76
C LEU A 326 -2.37 9.97 10.42
N LEU A 327 -2.25 9.46 11.66
CA LEU A 327 -3.39 8.98 12.45
C LEU A 327 -4.25 10.14 12.94
N ALA A 328 -3.62 11.18 13.47
CA ALA A 328 -4.28 12.33 14.10
C ALA A 328 -5.09 13.22 13.12
N ARG A 329 -4.78 13.22 11.83
CA ARG A 329 -5.55 13.98 10.83
C ARG A 329 -6.82 13.30 10.31
N ASN A 330 -6.97 11.99 10.55
CA ASN A 330 -7.99 11.14 9.92
C ASN A 330 -8.71 10.27 10.96
N THR A 331 -8.87 10.78 12.17
CA THR A 331 -9.18 10.02 13.39
C THR A 331 -10.46 9.20 13.29
N ASP A 332 -11.60 9.84 12.98
CA ASP A 332 -12.89 9.16 12.82
C ASP A 332 -12.84 8.14 11.66
N ALA A 333 -12.27 8.52 10.51
CA ALA A 333 -12.18 7.64 9.35
C ALA A 333 -11.35 6.37 9.65
N ILE A 334 -10.24 6.51 10.38
CA ILE A 334 -9.34 5.41 10.75
C ILE A 334 -10.00 4.50 11.78
N ALA A 335 -10.61 5.05 12.83
CA ALA A 335 -11.31 4.27 13.84
C ALA A 335 -12.48 3.48 13.23
N ARG A 336 -13.28 4.12 12.37
CA ARG A 336 -14.36 3.47 11.63
C ARG A 336 -13.84 2.38 10.69
N PHE A 337 -12.73 2.63 9.99
CA PHE A 337 -12.12 1.65 9.11
C PHE A 337 -11.63 0.43 9.90
N ALA A 338 -10.90 0.64 11.00
CA ALA A 338 -10.42 -0.41 11.88
C ALA A 338 -11.58 -1.25 12.46
N ALA A 339 -12.66 -0.59 12.91
CA ALA A 339 -13.83 -1.27 13.47
C ALA A 339 -14.53 -2.22 12.49
N ARG A 340 -14.34 -2.08 11.17
CA ARG A 340 -14.84 -3.08 10.20
C ARG A 340 -14.26 -4.47 10.44
N GLY A 341 -13.09 -4.59 11.08
CA GLY A 341 -12.49 -5.86 11.46
C GLY A 341 -13.23 -6.64 12.53
N CYS A 342 -14.05 -5.97 13.34
CA CYS A 342 -14.83 -6.60 14.41
C CYS A 342 -16.30 -6.86 14.02
N ARG A 343 -16.62 -6.91 12.72
CA ARG A 343 -17.96 -7.28 12.24
C ARG A 343 -18.02 -8.70 11.70
N LYS A 344 -19.24 -9.18 11.48
CA LYS A 344 -19.45 -10.44 10.77
C LYS A 344 -19.25 -10.24 9.25
N PRO A 345 -18.35 -10.99 8.60
CA PRO A 345 -18.21 -10.91 7.15
C PRO A 345 -19.49 -11.36 6.42
N THR A 346 -19.86 -10.70 5.33
CA THR A 346 -20.97 -11.07 4.44
C THR A 346 -20.67 -12.37 3.70
N LYS A 347 -21.69 -13.01 3.10
CA LYS A 347 -21.47 -14.22 2.28
C LYS A 347 -20.54 -13.92 1.10
N ARG A 348 -20.75 -12.79 0.43
CA ARG A 348 -19.94 -12.30 -0.69
C ARG A 348 -18.47 -12.14 -0.31
N GLU A 349 -18.19 -11.60 0.87
CA GLU A 349 -16.80 -11.45 1.37
C GLU A 349 -16.14 -12.77 1.72
N ARG A 350 -16.90 -13.73 2.26
CA ARG A 350 -16.37 -15.08 2.54
C ARG A 350 -16.04 -15.85 1.28
N ASP A 351 -16.82 -15.64 0.22
CA ASP A 351 -16.70 -16.37 -1.04
C ASP A 351 -15.68 -15.71 -1.99
N ARG A 352 -15.29 -14.44 -1.77
CA ARG A 352 -14.16 -13.79 -2.44
C ARG A 352 -12.83 -14.32 -1.89
N THR A 353 -12.41 -15.47 -2.39
CA THR A 353 -11.10 -16.07 -2.08
C THR A 353 -9.93 -15.29 -2.66
N THR A 354 -10.18 -14.52 -3.72
CA THR A 354 -9.12 -13.78 -4.39
C THR A 354 -8.86 -12.45 -3.72
N ALA A 355 -9.68 -11.95 -2.78
CA ALA A 355 -9.59 -10.55 -2.38
C ALA A 355 -9.83 -10.22 -0.89
N PRO A 356 -9.34 -11.03 0.07
CA PRO A 356 -9.82 -10.95 1.44
C PRO A 356 -9.50 -9.62 2.12
N LEU A 357 -8.50 -8.86 1.64
CA LEU A 357 -8.08 -7.58 2.20
C LEU A 357 -8.61 -6.35 1.44
N ALA A 358 -9.34 -6.53 0.33
CA ALA A 358 -9.94 -5.42 -0.41
C ALA A 358 -11.36 -5.11 0.09
N ASP A 359 -11.56 -3.90 0.59
CA ASP A 359 -12.79 -3.46 1.29
C ASP A 359 -13.73 -2.57 0.49
N ALA A 360 -13.68 -2.71 -0.84
CA ALA A 360 -14.47 -1.93 -1.79
C ALA A 360 -15.96 -1.80 -1.45
N ASP A 361 -16.53 -2.86 -0.89
CA ASP A 361 -17.97 -3.00 -0.63
C ASP A 361 -18.31 -2.98 0.89
N VAL A 362 -17.33 -2.71 1.76
CA VAL A 362 -17.51 -2.79 3.21
C VAL A 362 -17.89 -1.43 3.79
N VAL A 363 -19.16 -1.27 4.14
CA VAL A 363 -19.69 -0.05 4.74
C VAL A 363 -20.19 -0.24 6.18
N ASP A 364 -20.42 -1.48 6.59
CA ASP A 364 -20.92 -1.78 7.93
C ASP A 364 -19.85 -1.52 8.99
N VAL A 365 -20.12 -0.60 9.90
CA VAL A 365 -19.25 -0.23 11.02
C VAL A 365 -19.95 -0.56 12.34
N PRO A 366 -19.35 -1.38 13.21
CA PRO A 366 -19.87 -1.60 14.56
C PRO A 366 -19.73 -0.34 15.43
N GLU A 367 -20.74 0.53 15.42
CA GLU A 367 -20.74 1.82 16.16
C GLU A 367 -20.39 1.67 17.65
N ALA A 368 -20.88 0.61 18.29
CA ALA A 368 -20.61 0.33 19.70
C ALA A 368 -19.12 0.05 20.00
N ALA A 369 -18.33 -0.31 18.98
CA ALA A 369 -16.89 -0.55 19.13
C ALA A 369 -16.07 0.74 19.03
N LEU A 370 -16.60 1.79 18.39
CA LEU A 370 -15.80 2.97 18.01
C LEU A 370 -15.06 3.63 19.18
N PRO A 371 -15.68 3.87 20.36
CA PRO A 371 -14.95 4.51 21.47
C PRO A 371 -13.74 3.70 21.94
N ALA A 372 -13.87 2.37 21.95
CA ALA A 372 -12.78 1.48 22.33
C ALA A 372 -11.69 1.42 21.25
N ILE A 373 -12.07 1.27 19.98
CA ILE A 373 -11.11 1.20 18.86
C ILE A 373 -10.36 2.53 18.70
N ASP A 374 -11.05 3.66 18.80
CA ASP A 374 -10.44 4.98 18.78
C ASP A 374 -9.38 5.14 19.88
N ALA A 375 -9.70 4.73 21.12
CA ALA A 375 -8.74 4.78 22.22
C ALA A 375 -7.49 3.90 21.97
N LEU A 376 -7.65 2.72 21.38
CA LEU A 376 -6.51 1.87 21.00
C LEU A 376 -5.65 2.53 19.90
N VAL A 377 -6.27 3.18 18.92
CA VAL A 377 -5.55 3.92 17.87
C VAL A 377 -4.80 5.13 18.48
N ARG A 378 -5.39 5.82 19.46
CA ARG A 378 -4.72 6.91 20.21
C ARG A 378 -3.53 6.42 21.02
N LEU A 379 -3.61 5.23 21.61
CA LEU A 379 -2.47 4.60 22.30
C LEU A 379 -1.33 4.25 21.33
N VAL A 380 -1.64 3.83 20.09
CA VAL A 380 -0.62 3.65 19.04
C VAL A 380 0.07 4.98 18.74
N ALA A 381 -0.69 6.06 18.52
CA ALA A 381 -0.12 7.39 18.29
C ALA A 381 0.72 7.88 19.47
N ALA A 382 0.24 7.70 20.71
CA ALA A 382 0.98 8.03 21.93
C ALA A 382 2.30 7.25 22.01
N ARG A 383 2.27 5.96 21.66
CA ARG A 383 3.45 5.09 21.68
C ARG A 383 4.50 5.49 20.65
N LEU A 384 4.05 5.95 19.46
CA LEU A 384 4.93 6.51 18.44
C LEU A 384 5.60 7.80 18.94
N LEU A 385 4.85 8.67 19.60
CA LEU A 385 5.32 9.96 20.13
C LEU A 385 6.16 9.85 21.41
N ALA A 386 6.24 8.68 22.06
CA ALA A 386 7.01 8.50 23.28
C ALA A 386 8.54 8.56 23.01
N GLU A 387 9.20 9.61 23.50
CA GLU A 387 10.62 9.88 23.24
C GLU A 387 11.56 9.18 24.23
N ASP A 388 11.12 9.03 25.47
CA ASP A 388 11.89 8.41 26.55
C ASP A 388 11.23 7.10 27.06
N ASP A 389 12.02 6.27 27.74
CA ASP A 389 11.57 4.98 28.24
C ASP A 389 10.53 5.08 29.36
N THR A 390 10.49 6.18 30.10
CA THR A 390 9.49 6.38 31.17
C THR A 390 8.11 6.62 30.57
N THR A 391 8.02 7.55 29.60
CA THR A 391 6.78 7.82 28.84
C THR A 391 6.33 6.56 28.12
N ARG A 392 7.27 5.83 27.51
CA ARG A 392 7.02 4.57 26.83
C ARG A 392 6.41 3.50 27.74
N ALA A 393 7.01 3.29 28.91
CA ALA A 393 6.50 2.35 29.90
C ALA A 393 5.11 2.74 30.43
N SER A 394 4.85 4.05 30.57
CA SER A 394 3.53 4.57 30.95
C SER A 394 2.47 4.24 29.89
N VAL A 395 2.77 4.45 28.61
CA VAL A 395 1.87 4.09 27.50
C VAL A 395 1.66 2.57 27.43
N ASP A 396 2.70 1.76 27.61
CA ASP A 396 2.60 0.29 27.64
C ASP A 396 1.68 -0.17 28.79
N ALA A 397 1.78 0.43 29.97
CA ALA A 397 0.89 0.15 31.10
C ALA A 397 -0.57 0.59 30.84
N ALA A 398 -0.78 1.72 30.16
CA ALA A 398 -2.10 2.19 29.74
C ALA A 398 -2.73 1.22 28.72
N ALA A 399 -1.96 0.75 27.74
CA ALA A 399 -2.41 -0.24 26.76
C ALA A 399 -2.76 -1.59 27.41
N ALA A 400 -1.94 -2.08 28.34
CA ALA A 400 -2.25 -3.29 29.12
C ALA A 400 -3.53 -3.14 29.95
N THR A 401 -3.81 -1.94 30.44
CA THR A 401 -5.07 -1.63 31.14
C THR A 401 -6.25 -1.58 30.19
N ALA A 402 -6.09 -0.92 29.04
CA ALA A 402 -7.11 -0.85 27.99
C ALA A 402 -7.53 -2.24 27.50
N ALA A 403 -6.57 -3.14 27.30
CA ALA A 403 -6.80 -4.52 26.88
C ALA A 403 -7.72 -5.31 27.85
N ARG A 404 -7.72 -4.97 29.15
CA ARG A 404 -8.61 -5.58 30.14
C ARG A 404 -10.03 -5.04 30.09
N SER A 405 -10.22 -3.84 29.55
CA SER A 405 -11.53 -3.19 29.46
C SER A 405 -12.28 -3.54 28.18
N VAL A 406 -11.62 -4.03 27.13
CA VAL A 406 -12.23 -4.31 25.83
C VAL A 406 -12.41 -5.81 25.58
N PRO A 407 -13.39 -6.22 24.75
CA PRO A 407 -13.40 -7.55 24.15
C PRO A 407 -12.11 -7.78 23.35
N VAL A 408 -11.20 -8.59 23.87
CA VAL A 408 -9.84 -8.77 23.32
C VAL A 408 -9.85 -9.28 21.89
N ALA A 409 -10.59 -10.37 21.60
CA ALA A 409 -10.58 -10.97 20.27
C ALA A 409 -11.18 -10.05 19.18
N PRO A 410 -12.29 -9.33 19.42
CA PRO A 410 -12.78 -8.30 18.50
C PRO A 410 -11.85 -7.09 18.37
N ALA A 411 -11.27 -6.60 19.47
CA ALA A 411 -10.31 -5.49 19.45
C ALA A 411 -9.05 -5.84 18.64
N HIS A 412 -8.47 -7.01 18.88
CA HIS A 412 -7.36 -7.53 18.08
C HIS A 412 -7.76 -7.66 16.61
N ALA A 413 -8.96 -8.15 16.30
CA ALA A 413 -9.43 -8.24 14.92
C ALA A 413 -9.52 -6.87 14.24
N ALA A 414 -9.98 -5.83 14.94
CA ALA A 414 -10.03 -4.47 14.45
C ALA A 414 -8.63 -3.85 14.22
N MET A 415 -7.71 -4.01 15.17
CA MET A 415 -6.34 -3.50 15.03
C MET A 415 -5.56 -4.24 13.95
N ALA A 416 -5.70 -5.58 13.85
CA ALA A 416 -5.12 -6.36 12.77
C ALA A 416 -5.71 -5.99 11.40
N TYR A 417 -7.01 -5.67 11.35
CA TYR A 417 -7.66 -5.20 10.13
C TYR A 417 -7.07 -3.87 9.66
N LEU A 418 -6.89 -2.91 10.58
CA LEU A 418 -6.21 -1.65 10.28
C LEU A 418 -4.79 -1.93 9.80
N ARG A 419 -4.01 -2.69 10.58
CA ARG A 419 -2.64 -3.06 10.27
C ARG A 419 -2.49 -3.68 8.88
N ASP A 420 -3.30 -4.68 8.55
CA ASP A 420 -3.15 -5.49 7.33
C ASP A 420 -3.73 -4.84 6.08
N ARG A 421 -4.65 -3.89 6.22
CA ARG A 421 -5.37 -3.27 5.08
C ARG A 421 -5.08 -1.80 4.89
N VAL A 422 -4.77 -1.09 5.96
CA VAL A 422 -4.00 0.14 5.87
C VAL A 422 -2.54 -0.29 5.81
N GLY A 423 -2.17 -0.74 4.61
CA GLY A 423 -0.89 -0.26 4.11
C GLY A 423 -0.94 1.24 4.22
N VAL A 424 0.03 1.81 4.93
CA VAL A 424 0.15 3.24 5.23
C VAL A 424 -0.27 4.09 4.03
N PRO A 425 -0.95 5.25 4.20
CA PRO A 425 -1.24 6.13 3.08
C PRO A 425 0.01 6.23 2.20
N ARG A 426 -0.03 5.85 0.92
CA ARG A 426 1.17 5.85 0.07
C ARG A 426 1.74 7.26 -0.15
N ASP A 427 1.01 8.27 0.30
CA ASP A 427 1.50 9.64 0.48
C ASP A 427 2.55 9.79 1.60
N ALA A 428 2.68 8.80 2.49
CA ALA A 428 3.75 8.71 3.45
C ALA A 428 4.95 7.99 2.83
N ASP A 429 6.14 8.51 3.11
CA ASP A 429 7.37 7.86 2.69
C ASP A 429 7.55 6.54 3.45
N HIS A 430 8.26 5.61 2.82
CA HIS A 430 8.44 4.26 3.33
C HIS A 430 8.90 4.18 4.81
N PRO A 431 9.87 4.98 5.28
CA PRO A 431 10.27 4.94 6.69
C PRO A 431 9.16 5.32 7.67
N VAL A 432 8.30 6.29 7.30
CA VAL A 432 7.11 6.65 8.07
C VAL A 432 6.11 5.49 8.07
N ALA A 433 6.00 4.81 6.93
CA ALA A 433 5.14 3.65 6.80
C ALA A 433 5.58 2.47 7.68
N HIS A 434 6.88 2.22 7.74
CA HIS A 434 7.50 1.25 8.63
C HIS A 434 7.19 1.57 10.11
N GLU A 435 7.41 2.81 10.56
CA GLU A 435 7.12 3.22 11.94
C GLU A 435 5.65 3.02 12.32
N LEU A 436 4.72 3.42 11.44
CA LEU A 436 3.30 3.17 11.66
C LEU A 436 2.98 1.67 11.76
N ARG A 437 3.56 0.84 10.88
CA ARG A 437 3.40 -0.62 10.90
C ARG A 437 3.95 -1.22 12.19
N CYS A 438 5.10 -0.76 12.67
CA CYS A 438 5.67 -1.16 13.96
C CYS A 438 4.75 -0.81 15.14
N GLY A 439 4.19 0.40 15.17
CA GLY A 439 3.22 0.81 16.19
C GLY A 439 1.95 -0.05 16.18
N LEU A 440 1.41 -0.37 15.00
CA LEU A 440 0.25 -1.25 14.87
C LEU A 440 0.58 -2.71 15.25
N ASN A 441 1.78 -3.19 14.91
CA ASN A 441 2.26 -4.51 15.34
C ASN A 441 2.43 -4.60 16.86
N TRP A 442 2.88 -3.54 17.52
CA TRP A 442 2.95 -3.47 18.98
C TRP A 442 1.58 -3.62 19.62
N MET A 443 0.56 -2.91 19.13
CA MET A 443 -0.81 -3.00 19.70
C MET A 443 -1.50 -4.34 19.42
N CYS A 444 -1.11 -5.03 18.35
CA CYS A 444 -1.64 -6.37 18.04
C CYS A 444 -1.01 -7.50 18.87
N LYS A 445 0.15 -7.26 19.51
CA LYS A 445 0.79 -8.21 20.42
C LYS A 445 0.14 -8.11 21.80
#